data_AF-T4VQ37-F1
#
_entry.id   AF-T4VQ37-F1
#
_cell.length_a   1.000
_cell.length_b   1.000
_cell.length_c   1.000
_cell.angle_alpha   90.00
_cell.angle_beta   90.00
_cell.angle_gamma   90.00
#
_symmetry.space_group_name_H-M   'P 1'
#
loop_
_entity.id
_entity.type
_entity.pdbx_description
1 polymer ?
#
loop_
_entity_poly.entity_id
_entity_poly.type
_entity_poly.pdbx_seq_one_letter_code
_entity_poly.pdbx_strand_id
1 'polypeptide(L)'
;MRLINLAIKHCKKIVSIALIMLILIVTGKSFANEDYKIDDSQRNELIKQSQVVNWESFDNKLDLKSNFIIIDYYTGYYIVCSRMGGGKHADIEPVNQESNDNIKKIMDSGRGGKRRPVIVMLENGESYLGSSFMVGHAGVDDEPYLKVLNKRSNGYGKGENYDKVKGNGMDGHMCLFVEGCKNHYDGKENKDHNNNLKFLKERKEISNGDIKRENEINKNN
;
A
#
# COMPACT_ATOMS: atom_id res chain seq x y z
N MET A 1 -29.18 -16.96 -4.99
CA MET A 1 -27.97 -16.27 -5.51
C MET A 1 -27.46 -15.11 -4.65
N ARG A 2 -28.31 -14.33 -3.94
CA ARG A 2 -27.82 -13.21 -3.09
C ARG A 2 -27.10 -13.65 -1.80
N LEU A 3 -27.51 -14.74 -1.16
CA LEU A 3 -26.87 -15.25 0.08
C LEU A 3 -25.49 -15.87 -0.16
N ILE A 4 -25.29 -16.57 -1.27
CA ILE A 4 -23.99 -17.16 -1.64
C ILE A 4 -22.97 -16.06 -1.98
N ASN A 5 -23.37 -15.01 -2.70
CA ASN A 5 -22.50 -13.87 -2.96
C ASN A 5 -22.19 -13.05 -1.70
N LEU A 6 -23.13 -12.97 -0.75
CA LEU A 6 -22.92 -12.35 0.56
C LEU A 6 -21.97 -13.19 1.42
N ALA A 7 -22.14 -14.51 1.41
CA ALA A 7 -21.26 -15.47 2.09
C ALA A 7 -19.86 -15.48 1.49
N ILE A 8 -19.69 -15.43 0.17
CA ILE A 8 -18.36 -15.32 -0.47
C ILE A 8 -17.71 -13.98 -0.16
N LYS A 9 -18.48 -12.87 -0.14
CA LYS A 9 -17.98 -11.54 0.23
C LYS A 9 -17.54 -11.46 1.70
N HIS A 10 -18.27 -12.08 2.62
CA HIS A 10 -17.88 -12.15 4.03
C HIS A 10 -16.82 -13.21 4.32
N CYS A 11 -16.84 -14.36 3.64
CA CYS A 11 -15.82 -15.40 3.77
C CYS A 11 -14.46 -14.93 3.24
N LYS A 12 -14.37 -14.11 2.19
CA LYS A 12 -13.09 -13.51 1.79
C LYS A 12 -12.52 -12.57 2.87
N LYS A 13 -13.38 -11.78 3.54
CA LYS A 13 -12.99 -10.95 4.69
C LYS A 13 -12.57 -11.78 5.91
N ILE A 14 -13.31 -12.85 6.21
CA ILE A 14 -13.05 -13.74 7.35
C ILE A 14 -11.81 -14.61 7.08
N VAL A 15 -11.57 -15.05 5.85
CA VAL A 15 -10.38 -15.83 5.47
C VAL A 15 -9.11 -14.97 5.56
N SER A 16 -9.15 -13.70 5.17
CA SER A 16 -8.00 -12.78 5.34
C SER A 16 -7.74 -12.45 6.81
N ILE A 17 -8.80 -12.24 7.62
CA ILE A 17 -8.67 -12.09 9.08
C ILE A 17 -8.19 -13.39 9.73
N ALA A 18 -8.68 -14.55 9.28
CA ALA A 18 -8.29 -15.85 9.79
C ALA A 18 -6.86 -16.22 9.39
N LEU A 19 -6.36 -15.78 8.23
CA LEU A 19 -4.97 -15.98 7.80
C LEU A 19 -4.02 -15.08 8.62
N ILE A 20 -4.40 -13.82 8.86
CA ILE A 20 -3.69 -12.92 9.79
C ILE A 20 -3.71 -13.51 11.21
N MET A 21 -4.87 -13.98 11.70
CA MET A 21 -5.00 -14.63 13.00
C MET A 21 -4.23 -15.96 13.06
N LEU A 22 -4.16 -16.75 11.99
CA LEU A 22 -3.39 -18.00 11.93
C LEU A 22 -1.88 -17.73 11.94
N ILE A 23 -1.41 -16.69 11.25
CA ILE A 23 -0.02 -16.20 11.31
C ILE A 23 0.31 -15.71 12.73
N LEU A 24 -0.63 -15.07 13.43
CA LEU A 24 -0.47 -14.58 14.81
C LEU A 24 -0.53 -15.69 15.87
N ILE A 25 -1.41 -16.70 15.69
CA ILE A 25 -1.55 -17.83 16.63
C ILE A 25 -0.32 -18.75 16.60
N VAL A 26 0.31 -18.95 15.44
CA VAL A 26 1.50 -19.81 15.29
C VAL A 26 2.74 -19.24 16.00
N THR A 27 2.78 -17.93 16.29
CA THR A 27 3.97 -17.26 16.85
C THR A 27 3.93 -17.01 18.36
N GLY A 28 2.81 -17.30 19.04
CA GLY A 28 2.73 -17.35 20.51
C GLY A 28 3.05 -16.04 21.26
N LYS A 29 3.01 -14.88 20.60
CA LYS A 29 3.32 -13.58 21.23
C LYS A 29 2.05 -12.89 21.76
N SER A 30 2.15 -12.36 22.96
CA SER A 30 1.08 -11.62 23.66
C SER A 30 0.83 -10.25 23.01
N PHE A 31 -0.46 -9.86 22.91
CA PHE A 31 -0.99 -8.59 22.38
C PHE A 31 -0.70 -7.37 23.27
N ALA A 32 0.57 -7.06 23.49
CA ALA A 32 0.96 -5.80 24.12
C ALA A 32 2.00 -5.12 23.22
N ASN A 33 1.48 -4.29 22.30
CA ASN A 33 2.22 -3.36 21.46
C ASN A 33 2.97 -4.00 20.28
N GLU A 34 2.23 -4.37 19.23
CA GLU A 34 2.84 -4.54 17.91
C GLU A 34 2.76 -3.19 17.19
N ASP A 35 3.87 -2.44 17.19
CA ASP A 35 4.10 -1.39 16.21
C ASP A 35 3.70 -1.97 14.85
N TYR A 36 2.66 -1.46 14.20
CA TYR A 36 2.09 -1.89 12.91
C TYR A 36 3.19 -2.10 11.85
N LYS A 37 3.95 -3.18 11.97
CA LYS A 37 5.24 -3.36 11.33
C LYS A 37 5.54 -4.85 11.26
N ILE A 38 5.93 -5.29 10.08
CA ILE A 38 6.36 -6.66 9.85
C ILE A 38 7.88 -6.76 9.78
N ASP A 39 8.39 -7.91 10.20
CA ASP A 39 9.83 -8.18 10.21
C ASP A 39 10.37 -8.48 8.80
N ASP A 40 11.68 -8.61 8.69
CA ASP A 40 12.38 -8.79 7.42
C ASP A 40 12.03 -10.15 6.77
N SER A 41 11.79 -11.19 7.57
CA SER A 41 11.39 -12.52 7.08
C SER A 41 10.01 -12.47 6.44
N GLN A 42 9.05 -11.85 7.14
CA GLN A 42 7.70 -11.63 6.64
C GLN A 42 7.69 -10.76 5.36
N ARG A 43 8.51 -9.71 5.30
CA ARG A 43 8.64 -8.89 4.08
C ARG A 43 9.17 -9.67 2.90
N ASN A 44 10.22 -10.47 3.11
CA ASN A 44 10.81 -11.27 2.05
C ASN A 44 9.79 -12.31 1.52
N GLU A 45 9.01 -12.93 2.39
CA GLU A 45 7.97 -13.86 1.98
C GLU A 45 6.86 -13.18 1.17
N LEU A 46 6.40 -12.01 1.62
CA LEU A 46 5.42 -11.24 0.86
C LEU A 46 5.93 -10.80 -0.51
N ILE A 47 7.20 -10.41 -0.63
CA ILE A 47 7.81 -10.06 -1.92
C ILE A 47 7.82 -11.26 -2.88
N LYS A 48 8.13 -12.47 -2.39
CA LYS A 48 8.09 -13.70 -3.20
C LYS A 48 6.68 -14.00 -3.71
N GLN A 49 5.65 -13.72 -2.92
CA GLN A 49 4.25 -13.98 -3.29
C GLN A 49 3.65 -12.85 -4.15
N SER A 50 4.13 -11.62 -4.00
CA SER A 50 3.57 -10.42 -4.64
C SER A 50 3.75 -10.42 -6.15
N GLN A 51 2.70 -10.08 -6.87
CA GLN A 51 2.67 -10.02 -8.33
C GLN A 51 3.14 -8.66 -8.85
N VAL A 52 3.68 -8.64 -10.07
CA VAL A 52 3.82 -7.41 -10.85
C VAL A 52 2.54 -7.24 -11.66
N VAL A 53 1.95 -6.05 -11.64
CA VAL A 53 0.69 -5.75 -12.31
C VAL A 53 0.77 -4.39 -12.99
N ASN A 54 0.19 -4.30 -14.20
CA ASN A 54 0.06 -3.02 -14.90
C ASN A 54 -1.15 -2.23 -14.39
N TRP A 55 -1.13 -0.91 -14.60
CA TRP A 55 -2.17 0.00 -14.13
C TRP A 55 -3.57 -0.39 -14.60
N GLU A 56 -3.77 -0.70 -15.88
CA GLU A 56 -5.09 -1.06 -16.42
C GLU A 56 -5.68 -2.29 -15.71
N SER A 57 -4.85 -3.30 -15.45
CA SER A 57 -5.28 -4.49 -14.72
C SER A 57 -5.49 -4.22 -13.23
N PHE A 58 -4.65 -3.39 -12.62
CA PHE A 58 -4.73 -3.06 -11.19
C PHE A 58 -5.91 -2.14 -10.87
N ASP A 59 -6.23 -1.22 -11.78
CA ASP A 59 -7.37 -0.29 -11.67
C ASP A 59 -8.69 -1.06 -11.53
N ASN A 60 -8.82 -2.17 -12.25
CA ASN A 60 -9.96 -3.09 -12.17
C ASN A 60 -9.96 -4.00 -10.92
N LYS A 61 -8.87 -4.04 -10.16
CA LYS A 61 -8.74 -4.88 -8.94
C LYS A 61 -8.92 -4.08 -7.65
N LEU A 62 -8.51 -2.81 -7.65
CA LEU A 62 -8.60 -1.94 -6.50
C LEU A 62 -9.76 -0.96 -6.67
N ASP A 63 -10.96 -1.38 -6.28
CA ASP A 63 -12.17 -0.56 -6.41
C ASP A 63 -12.08 0.76 -5.62
N LEU A 64 -12.77 1.80 -6.07
CA LEU A 64 -12.96 3.01 -5.26
C LEU A 64 -13.64 2.67 -3.92
N LYS A 65 -13.18 3.32 -2.85
CA LYS A 65 -13.56 3.12 -1.44
C LYS A 65 -13.23 1.73 -0.89
N SER A 66 -12.53 0.88 -1.64
CA SER A 66 -12.00 -0.37 -1.08
C SER A 66 -10.84 -0.08 -0.15
N ASN A 67 -10.79 -0.82 0.96
CA ASN A 67 -9.68 -0.76 1.90
C ASN A 67 -8.63 -1.79 1.50
N PHE A 68 -7.38 -1.48 1.80
CA PHE A 68 -6.23 -2.34 1.52
C PHE A 68 -5.05 -1.92 2.40
N ILE A 69 -4.02 -2.76 2.46
CA ILE A 69 -2.82 -2.50 3.25
C ILE A 69 -1.68 -2.12 2.31
N ILE A 70 -0.92 -1.10 2.71
CA ILE A 70 0.38 -0.76 2.13
C ILE A 70 1.45 -1.08 3.17
N ILE A 71 2.50 -1.77 2.76
CA ILE A 71 3.66 -2.06 3.59
C ILE A 71 4.86 -1.33 2.99
N ASP A 72 5.49 -0.44 3.75
CA ASP A 72 6.74 0.19 3.34
C ASP A 72 7.89 -0.83 3.40
N TYR A 73 8.56 -1.06 2.27
CA TYR A 73 9.58 -2.09 2.19
C TYR A 73 10.78 -1.82 3.13
N TYR A 74 11.20 -0.56 3.30
CA TYR A 74 12.42 -0.22 4.04
C TYR A 74 12.28 -0.32 5.55
N THR A 75 11.08 -0.08 6.06
CA THR A 75 10.81 0.00 7.49
C THR A 75 9.93 -1.14 7.99
N GLY A 76 9.15 -1.75 7.09
CA GLY A 76 8.16 -2.76 7.39
C GLY A 76 6.88 -2.25 8.02
N TYR A 77 6.78 -0.94 8.32
CA TYR A 77 5.53 -0.37 8.79
C TYR A 77 4.42 -0.56 7.74
N TYR A 78 3.24 -0.91 8.21
CA TYR A 78 2.06 -1.06 7.38
C TYR A 78 1.00 0.00 7.72
N ILE A 79 0.28 0.41 6.69
CA ILE A 79 -0.71 1.46 6.71
C ILE A 79 -1.97 0.89 6.08
N VAL A 80 -3.11 1.05 6.74
CA VAL A 80 -4.41 0.76 6.13
C VAL A 80 -4.88 2.00 5.38
N CYS A 81 -5.07 1.83 4.07
CA CYS A 81 -5.49 2.89 3.16
C CYS A 81 -6.83 2.54 2.51
N SER A 82 -7.47 3.55 1.95
CA SER A 82 -8.61 3.36 1.06
C SER A 82 -8.39 4.12 -0.23
N ARG A 83 -8.84 3.55 -1.35
CA ARG A 83 -8.72 4.21 -2.65
C ARG A 83 -9.81 5.27 -2.78
N MET A 84 -9.42 6.54 -2.92
CA MET A 84 -10.36 7.65 -2.98
C MET A 84 -10.53 8.21 -4.39
N GLY A 85 -9.56 8.01 -5.27
CA GLY A 85 -9.65 8.50 -6.65
C GLY A 85 -8.59 7.90 -7.56
N GLY A 86 -8.05 8.75 -8.43
CA GLY A 86 -7.04 8.37 -9.39
C GLY A 86 -7.60 7.99 -10.76
N GLY A 87 -6.81 8.27 -11.80
CA GLY A 87 -7.10 7.90 -13.19
C GLY A 87 -5.87 7.43 -13.99
N LYS A 88 -4.67 7.87 -13.59
CA LYS A 88 -3.38 7.42 -14.14
C LYS A 88 -2.55 6.60 -13.14
N HIS A 89 -2.99 6.61 -11.89
CA HIS A 89 -2.51 5.88 -10.72
C HIS A 89 -3.61 6.00 -9.66
N ALA A 90 -3.50 5.30 -8.53
CA ALA A 90 -4.51 5.37 -7.48
C ALA A 90 -4.23 6.55 -6.53
N ASP A 91 -5.22 7.41 -6.32
CA ASP A 91 -5.21 8.41 -5.25
C ASP A 91 -5.81 7.75 -4.00
N ILE A 92 -5.04 7.72 -2.92
CA ILE A 92 -5.33 6.91 -1.73
C ILE A 92 -5.18 7.75 -0.47
N GLU A 93 -5.92 7.41 0.57
CA GLU A 93 -5.91 8.13 1.85
C GLU A 93 -5.81 7.13 3.01
N PRO A 94 -5.06 7.43 4.09
CA PRO A 94 -5.08 6.60 5.29
C PRO A 94 -6.49 6.59 5.87
N VAL A 95 -6.97 5.43 6.32
CA VAL A 95 -8.36 5.31 6.79
C VAL A 95 -8.63 5.96 8.13
N ASN A 96 -7.58 6.24 8.91
CA ASN A 96 -7.65 6.83 10.25
C ASN A 96 -6.30 7.46 10.65
N GLN A 97 -6.28 8.09 11.83
CA GLN A 97 -5.10 8.75 12.38
C GLN A 97 -3.95 7.80 12.69
N GLU A 98 -4.23 6.58 13.14
CA GLU A 98 -3.22 5.57 13.45
C GLU A 98 -2.42 5.14 12.21
N SER A 99 -3.10 4.90 11.09
CA SER A 99 -2.47 4.71 9.78
C SER A 99 -1.60 5.90 9.40
N ASN A 100 -2.07 7.12 9.64
CA ASN A 100 -1.30 8.33 9.36
C ASN A 100 -0.09 8.51 10.28
N ASP A 101 -0.18 8.09 11.55
CA ASP A 101 0.96 8.11 12.47
C ASP A 101 2.07 7.13 12.02
N ASN A 102 1.71 5.99 11.41
CA ASN A 102 2.72 5.12 10.78
C ASN A 102 3.37 5.77 9.56
N ILE A 103 2.65 6.58 8.78
CA ILE A 103 3.25 7.36 7.69
C ILE A 103 4.32 8.30 8.27
N LYS A 104 4.04 8.97 9.39
CA LYS A 104 5.04 9.81 10.08
C LYS A 104 6.25 8.99 10.51
N LYS A 105 6.05 7.84 11.17
CA LYS A 105 7.16 6.92 11.54
C LYS A 105 8.00 6.47 10.33
N ILE A 106 7.36 6.20 9.18
CA ILE A 106 8.05 5.84 7.93
C ILE A 106 8.91 7.00 7.45
N MET A 107 8.36 8.21 7.43
CA MET A 107 9.05 9.40 6.94
C MET A 107 10.19 9.84 7.87
N ASP A 108 10.02 9.66 9.18
CA ASP A 108 11.02 9.97 10.21
C ASP A 108 12.11 8.90 10.34
N SER A 109 11.97 7.75 9.68
CA SER A 109 12.95 6.66 9.72
C SER A 109 14.33 7.01 9.16
N GLY A 110 14.44 8.14 8.43
CA GLY A 110 15.66 8.57 7.74
C GLY A 110 16.08 7.66 6.58
N ARG A 111 15.29 6.63 6.25
CA ARG A 111 15.59 5.67 5.17
C ARG A 111 14.83 6.07 3.91
N GLY A 112 15.50 6.15 2.77
CA GLY A 112 14.86 6.38 1.46
C GLY A 112 14.29 7.78 1.26
N GLY A 113 13.65 8.01 0.12
CA GLY A 113 13.00 9.28 -0.21
C GLY A 113 11.50 9.30 0.11
N LYS A 114 10.82 10.37 -0.32
CA LYS A 114 9.35 10.53 -0.19
C LYS A 114 8.54 9.56 -1.07
N ARG A 115 9.16 9.06 -2.15
CA ARG A 115 8.63 7.99 -3.00
C ARG A 115 9.28 6.69 -2.60
N ARG A 116 8.47 5.72 -2.17
CA ARG A 116 8.94 4.52 -1.50
C ARG A 116 8.51 3.26 -2.24
N PRO A 117 9.33 2.20 -2.25
CA PRO A 117 8.90 0.88 -2.68
C PRO A 117 7.96 0.29 -1.64
N VAL A 118 6.80 -0.20 -2.09
CA VAL A 118 5.77 -0.75 -1.21
C VAL A 118 5.25 -2.09 -1.70
N ILE A 119 4.72 -2.87 -0.76
CA ILE A 119 3.89 -4.04 -1.06
C ILE A 119 2.44 -3.64 -0.79
N VAL A 120 1.57 -3.87 -1.77
CA VAL A 120 0.13 -3.62 -1.67
C VAL A 120 -0.55 -4.96 -1.41
N MET A 121 -1.36 -5.05 -0.37
CA MET A 121 -2.14 -6.24 -0.04
C MET A 121 -3.63 -5.92 -0.03
N LEU A 122 -4.39 -6.59 -0.89
CA LEU A 122 -5.82 -6.41 -1.02
C LEU A 122 -6.59 -7.28 -0.02
N GLU A 123 -7.84 -6.92 0.30
CA GLU A 123 -8.70 -7.68 1.23
C GLU A 123 -8.92 -9.15 0.78
N ASN A 124 -8.75 -9.47 -0.50
CA ASN A 124 -8.91 -10.82 -1.05
C ASN A 124 -7.65 -11.69 -0.90
N GLY A 125 -6.56 -11.17 -0.32
CA GLY A 125 -5.28 -11.86 -0.13
C GLY A 125 -4.31 -11.73 -1.30
N GLU A 126 -4.70 -11.10 -2.41
CA GLU A 126 -3.76 -10.80 -3.50
C GLU A 126 -2.78 -9.71 -3.05
N SER A 127 -1.51 -9.87 -3.44
CA SER A 127 -0.45 -8.90 -3.15
C SER A 127 0.29 -8.47 -4.41
N TYR A 128 0.72 -7.21 -4.43
CA TYR A 128 1.32 -6.56 -5.58
C TYR A 128 2.53 -5.70 -5.21
N LEU A 129 3.51 -5.66 -6.10
CA LEU A 129 4.64 -4.73 -5.99
C LEU A 129 4.20 -3.34 -6.45
N GLY A 130 4.50 -2.32 -5.66
CA GLY A 130 4.09 -0.95 -5.92
C GLY A 130 5.14 0.08 -5.52
N SER A 131 4.81 1.35 -5.75
CA SER A 131 5.51 2.48 -5.17
C SER A 131 4.52 3.54 -4.72
N SER A 132 4.72 4.12 -3.53
CA SER A 132 3.84 5.18 -3.04
C SER A 132 4.60 6.48 -2.80
N PHE A 133 3.97 7.61 -3.15
CA PHE A 133 4.41 8.94 -2.72
C PHE A 133 3.64 9.29 -1.44
N MET A 134 4.26 9.08 -0.29
CA MET A 134 3.59 9.10 1.02
C MET A 134 3.49 10.50 1.62
N VAL A 135 3.13 11.48 0.81
CA VAL A 135 2.93 12.88 1.24
C VAL A 135 1.55 13.30 0.81
N GLY A 136 0.69 13.63 1.78
CA GLY A 136 -0.64 14.20 1.53
C GLY A 136 -0.54 15.47 0.68
N HIS A 137 -1.35 15.55 -0.38
CA HIS A 137 -1.38 16.70 -1.26
C HIS A 137 -2.76 16.95 -1.88
N ALA A 138 -2.93 18.18 -2.38
CA ALA A 138 -4.12 18.65 -3.10
C ALA A 138 -5.44 18.61 -2.30
N GLY A 139 -5.36 18.57 -0.97
CA GLY A 139 -6.52 18.65 -0.10
C GLY A 139 -6.23 19.32 1.24
N VAL A 140 -7.24 19.39 2.09
CA VAL A 140 -7.20 19.92 3.48
C VAL A 140 -8.20 19.10 4.29
N ASP A 141 -7.74 18.49 5.38
CA ASP A 141 -8.52 17.52 6.18
C ASP A 141 -9.76 18.21 6.75
N ASP A 142 -9.58 19.38 7.39
CA ASP A 142 -10.67 20.11 8.06
C ASP A 142 -11.65 20.84 7.12
N GLU A 143 -11.50 20.70 5.80
CA GLU A 143 -12.39 21.33 4.81
C GLU A 143 -13.29 20.31 4.12
N PRO A 144 -14.53 20.67 3.70
CA PRO A 144 -15.40 19.74 2.97
C PRO A 144 -14.79 19.27 1.64
N TYR A 145 -15.02 18.00 1.29
CA TYR A 145 -14.63 17.43 -0.01
C TYR A 145 -15.30 18.22 -1.17
N LEU A 146 -14.54 18.46 -2.25
CA LEU A 146 -14.92 19.26 -3.43
C LEU A 146 -15.19 20.75 -3.18
N LYS A 147 -15.06 21.26 -1.95
CA LYS A 147 -15.07 22.71 -1.72
C LYS A 147 -13.91 23.35 -2.46
N VAL A 148 -14.17 24.43 -3.20
CA VAL A 148 -13.10 25.22 -3.82
C VAL A 148 -12.38 26.03 -2.75
N LEU A 149 -11.09 25.75 -2.56
CA LEU A 149 -10.22 26.44 -1.62
C LEU A 149 -9.23 27.32 -2.39
N ASN A 150 -8.76 28.41 -1.76
CA ASN A 150 -7.76 29.29 -2.36
C ASN A 150 -6.34 28.70 -2.34
N LYS A 151 -6.07 27.82 -1.37
CA LYS A 151 -4.82 27.08 -1.20
C LYS A 151 -5.15 25.69 -0.68
N ARG A 152 -4.41 24.69 -1.14
CA ARG A 152 -4.50 23.29 -0.72
C ARG A 152 -3.11 22.81 -0.28
N SER A 153 -3.05 21.65 0.35
CA SER A 153 -1.80 21.13 0.92
C SER A 153 -0.68 20.95 -0.12
N ASN A 154 0.55 20.94 0.38
CA ASN A 154 1.78 20.64 -0.35
C ASN A 154 2.00 21.51 -1.61
N GLY A 155 1.67 22.80 -1.52
CA GLY A 155 1.93 23.79 -2.57
C GLY A 155 0.86 23.86 -3.68
N TYR A 156 -0.24 23.12 -3.54
CA TYR A 156 -1.33 23.19 -4.51
C TYR A 156 -2.10 24.50 -4.35
N GLY A 157 -2.25 25.23 -5.47
CA GLY A 157 -3.02 26.47 -5.52
C GLY A 157 -4.53 26.24 -5.48
N LYS A 158 -5.27 27.28 -5.89
CA LYS A 158 -6.73 27.26 -5.93
C LYS A 158 -7.28 26.04 -6.66
N GLY A 159 -8.30 25.40 -6.08
CA GLY A 159 -8.98 24.25 -6.67
C GLY A 159 -9.86 23.52 -5.67
N GLU A 160 -10.49 22.45 -6.14
CA GLU A 160 -11.32 21.58 -5.31
C GLU A 160 -10.50 20.83 -4.26
N ASN A 161 -11.06 20.69 -3.06
CA ASN A 161 -10.48 19.92 -1.98
C ASN A 161 -10.55 18.41 -2.31
N TYR A 162 -9.39 17.78 -2.57
CA TYR A 162 -9.28 16.34 -2.83
C TYR A 162 -8.82 15.54 -1.62
N ASP A 163 -9.49 15.81 -0.51
CA ASP A 163 -9.40 15.10 0.76
C ASP A 163 -10.79 14.55 1.09
N LYS A 164 -10.93 13.22 1.12
CA LYS A 164 -12.23 12.54 1.30
C LYS A 164 -12.38 11.90 2.67
N VAL A 165 -11.30 11.39 3.26
CA VAL A 165 -11.29 10.71 4.56
C VAL A 165 -10.96 11.74 5.64
N LYS A 166 -12.00 12.13 6.37
CA LYS A 166 -11.92 13.20 7.36
C LYS A 166 -11.42 12.72 8.72
N GLY A 167 -10.61 13.54 9.37
CA GLY A 167 -10.09 13.31 10.72
C GLY A 167 -9.03 12.21 10.78
N ASN A 168 -8.38 11.88 9.65
CA ASN A 168 -7.22 11.00 9.62
C ASN A 168 -5.91 11.77 9.88
N GLY A 169 -5.96 13.11 9.96
CA GLY A 169 -4.81 13.98 10.20
C GLY A 169 -3.88 14.12 9.01
N MET A 170 -4.30 13.74 7.80
CA MET A 170 -3.56 13.94 6.55
C MET A 170 -4.32 14.94 5.68
N ASP A 171 -3.62 15.97 5.19
CA ASP A 171 -4.23 16.90 4.23
C ASP A 171 -4.11 16.40 2.79
N GLY A 172 -5.21 15.88 2.25
CA GLY A 172 -5.34 15.40 0.88
C GLY A 172 -5.03 13.92 0.74
N HIS A 173 -4.51 13.53 -0.42
CA HIS A 173 -4.24 12.13 -0.74
C HIS A 173 -2.76 11.86 -0.99
N MET A 174 -2.40 10.58 -0.95
CA MET A 174 -1.13 10.05 -1.43
C MET A 174 -1.32 9.39 -2.79
N CYS A 175 -0.21 9.23 -3.52
CA CYS A 175 -0.23 8.46 -4.76
C CYS A 175 0.22 7.02 -4.51
N LEU A 176 -0.47 6.06 -5.14
CA LEU A 176 -0.02 4.68 -5.28
C LEU A 176 0.15 4.31 -6.75
N PHE A 177 1.37 3.92 -7.10
CA PHE A 177 1.81 3.53 -8.43
C PHE A 177 2.05 2.02 -8.49
N VAL A 178 1.64 1.42 -9.60
CA VAL A 178 2.09 0.10 -10.08
C VAL A 178 2.69 0.28 -11.49
N GLU A 179 3.00 -0.80 -12.20
CA GLU A 179 3.61 -0.72 -13.51
C GLU A 179 2.73 0.02 -14.52
N GLY A 180 3.32 0.90 -15.34
CA GLY A 180 2.59 1.66 -16.36
C GLY A 180 1.77 2.84 -15.84
N CYS A 181 1.79 3.11 -14.52
CA CYS A 181 1.20 4.33 -13.96
C CYS A 181 1.90 5.59 -14.48
N LYS A 182 1.14 6.69 -14.59
CA LYS A 182 1.59 7.98 -15.12
C LYS A 182 1.29 9.12 -14.15
N ASN A 183 2.05 10.20 -14.25
CA ASN A 183 1.80 11.42 -13.49
C ASN A 183 0.51 12.12 -13.96
N HIS A 184 -0.18 12.79 -13.02
CA HIS A 184 -1.35 13.60 -13.35
C HIS A 184 -0.99 14.79 -14.25
N TYR A 185 0.07 15.53 -13.92
CA TYR A 185 0.39 16.85 -14.48
C TYR A 185 0.90 16.83 -15.93
N ASP A 186 1.61 15.79 -16.37
CA ASP A 186 2.15 15.69 -17.73
C ASP A 186 1.77 14.39 -18.46
N GLY A 187 1.13 13.44 -17.77
CA GLY A 187 0.78 12.14 -18.34
C GLY A 187 2.00 11.27 -18.70
N LYS A 188 3.19 11.60 -18.22
CA LYS A 188 4.40 10.81 -18.45
C LYS A 188 4.64 9.83 -17.32
N GLU A 189 5.50 8.86 -17.59
CA GLU A 189 6.01 7.95 -16.57
C GLU A 189 6.83 8.70 -15.52
N ASN A 190 6.86 8.16 -14.30
CA ASN A 190 7.64 8.71 -13.21
C ASN A 190 8.87 7.84 -12.93
N LYS A 191 10.07 8.38 -13.20
CA LYS A 191 11.34 7.65 -13.05
C LYS A 191 11.56 7.12 -11.63
N ASP A 192 11.19 7.89 -10.61
CA ASP A 192 11.39 7.47 -9.22
C ASP A 192 10.48 6.28 -8.85
N HIS A 193 9.22 6.32 -9.27
CA HIS A 193 8.30 5.19 -9.07
C HIS A 193 8.76 3.95 -9.85
N ASN A 194 9.22 4.13 -11.08
CA ASN A 194 9.76 3.03 -11.89
C ASN A 194 11.04 2.43 -11.26
N ASN A 195 11.92 3.25 -10.69
CA ASN A 195 13.10 2.77 -9.98
C ASN A 195 12.73 1.95 -8.74
N ASN A 196 11.73 2.38 -7.97
CA ASN A 196 11.23 1.63 -6.82
C ASN A 196 10.63 0.27 -7.22
N LEU A 197 9.86 0.24 -8.31
CA LEU A 197 9.33 -1.01 -8.87
C LEU A 197 10.46 -1.94 -9.33
N LYS A 198 11.46 -1.41 -10.05
CA LYS A 198 12.64 -2.17 -10.47
C LYS A 198 13.38 -2.76 -9.27
N PHE A 199 13.62 -1.96 -8.25
CA PHE A 199 14.23 -2.40 -7.00
C PHE A 199 13.46 -3.57 -6.36
N LEU A 200 12.13 -3.50 -6.27
CA LEU A 200 11.32 -4.59 -5.71
C LEU A 200 11.36 -5.86 -6.56
N LYS A 201 11.36 -5.71 -7.89
CA LYS A 201 11.50 -6.85 -8.81
C LYS A 201 12.85 -7.55 -8.60
N GLU A 202 13.94 -6.81 -8.46
CA GLU A 202 15.26 -7.37 -8.16
C GLU A 202 15.27 -8.11 -6.81
N ARG A 203 14.62 -7.56 -5.78
CA ARG A 203 14.48 -8.23 -4.46
C ARG A 203 13.68 -9.52 -4.53
N LYS A 204 12.64 -9.56 -5.38
CA LYS A 204 11.87 -10.77 -5.66
C LYS A 204 12.73 -11.86 -6.29
N GLU A 205 13.54 -11.52 -7.29
CA GLU A 205 14.42 -12.50 -7.95
C GLU A 205 15.49 -13.07 -7.01
N ILE A 206 16.12 -12.22 -6.19
CA ILE A 206 17.08 -12.67 -5.16
C ILE A 206 16.41 -13.67 -4.20
N SER A 207 15.23 -13.30 -3.70
CA SER A 207 14.48 -14.13 -2.75
C SER A 207 14.08 -15.50 -3.34
N ASN A 208 13.84 -15.57 -4.65
CA ASN A 208 13.58 -16.82 -5.37
C ASN A 208 14.85 -17.66 -5.60
N GLY A 209 15.99 -17.00 -5.83
CA GLY A 209 17.30 -17.64 -6.02
C GLY A 209 17.82 -18.33 -4.77
N ASP A 210 17.65 -17.70 -3.60
CA ASP A 210 18.08 -18.27 -2.32
C ASP A 210 17.33 -19.58 -2.00
N ILE A 211 16.03 -19.66 -2.31
CA ILE A 211 15.23 -20.90 -2.16
C ILE A 211 15.78 -22.04 -3.03
N LYS A 212 16.15 -21.75 -4.28
CA LYS A 212 16.71 -22.78 -5.18
C LYS A 212 17.99 -23.36 -4.60
N ARG A 213 18.87 -22.49 -4.07
CA ARG A 213 20.13 -22.91 -3.45
C ARG A 213 19.91 -23.74 -2.18
N GLU A 214 18.99 -23.33 -1.30
CA GLU A 214 18.66 -24.11 -0.08
C GLU A 214 18.08 -25.49 -0.42
N ASN A 215 17.19 -25.57 -1.42
CA ASN A 215 16.62 -26.84 -1.87
C ASN A 215 17.66 -27.77 -2.54
N GLU A 216 18.66 -27.21 -3.23
CA GLU A 216 19.78 -27.98 -3.80
C GLU A 216 20.70 -28.53 -2.70
N ILE A 217 20.99 -27.74 -1.67
CA ILE A 217 21.79 -28.20 -0.51
C ILE A 217 21.06 -29.33 0.23
N ASN A 218 19.76 -29.19 0.47
CA ASN A 218 18.96 -30.19 1.18
C ASN A 218 18.70 -31.47 0.38
N LYS A 219 18.89 -31.47 -0.95
CA LYS A 219 18.81 -32.67 -1.78
C LYS A 219 20.13 -33.46 -1.85
N ASN A 220 21.24 -32.82 -1.51
CA ASN A 220 22.59 -33.39 -1.57
C ASN A 220 23.12 -33.84 -0.19
N ASN A 221 22.29 -33.71 0.86
CA ASN A 221 22.51 -34.25 2.21
C ASN A 221 21.48 -35.34 2.50
#